data_AF-A0AAV0PXA0-F1
#
_entry.id   AF-A0AAV0PXA0-F1
#
_cell.length_a   1.000
_cell.length_b   1.000
_cell.length_c   1.000
_cell.angle_alpha   90.00
_cell.angle_beta   90.00
_cell.angle_gamma   90.00
#
_symmetry.space_group_name_H-M   'P 1'
#
loop_
_entity.id
_entity.type
_entity.pdbx_description
1 polymer ?
#
loop_
_entity_poly.entity_id
_entity_poly.type
_entity_poly.pdbx_seq_one_letter_code
_entity_poly.pdbx_strand_id
1 'polypeptide(L)'
;MTSKELNEEPYEVKISCTIVRVRLTSGFEITAYIPGIGHNLQEHSVVLVKGGRVKDLTGVRYIIVRGTLYATYHGLILYPLKARLNS
;
A
#
# COMPACT_ATOMS: atom_id res chain seq x y z
N MET A 1 33.41 -25.82 15.56
CA MET A 1 33.47 -24.36 15.60
C MET A 1 34.23 -23.95 14.35
N THR A 2 33.55 -23.63 13.25
CA THR A 2 33.10 -22.26 13.00
C THR A 2 31.77 -22.24 12.26
N SER A 3 30.88 -21.44 12.83
CA SER A 3 29.57 -21.03 12.33
C SER A 3 29.63 -20.54 10.89
N LYS A 4 28.72 -21.07 10.06
CA LYS A 4 28.38 -20.49 8.76
C LYS A 4 27.91 -19.05 9.00
N GLU A 5 28.67 -18.07 8.53
CA GLU A 5 28.21 -16.68 8.43
C GLU A 5 27.16 -16.61 7.32
N LEU A 6 25.90 -16.81 7.71
CA LEU A 6 24.74 -16.32 6.98
C LEU A 6 24.65 -14.82 7.23
N ASN A 7 25.44 -14.03 6.51
CA ASN A 7 25.14 -12.62 6.33
C ASN A 7 24.12 -12.54 5.20
N GLU A 8 22.86 -12.75 5.58
CA GLU A 8 21.70 -12.44 4.77
C GLU A 8 21.79 -10.96 4.40
N GLU A 9 22.21 -10.67 3.16
CA GLU A 9 22.10 -9.34 2.57
C GLU A 9 20.68 -8.80 2.83
N PRO A 10 20.52 -7.55 3.29
CA PRO A 10 19.22 -7.03 3.68
C PRO A 10 18.32 -7.17 2.45
N TYR A 11 17.26 -7.97 2.57
CA TYR A 11 16.27 -8.18 1.52
C TYR A 11 15.96 -6.81 0.89
N GLU A 12 16.45 -6.56 -0.32
CA GLU A 12 15.94 -5.49 -1.16
C GLU A 12 14.52 -5.94 -1.51
N VAL A 13 13.59 -5.76 -0.57
CA VAL A 13 12.18 -6.04 -0.80
C VAL A 13 11.80 -5.03 -1.85
N LYS A 14 11.83 -5.46 -3.12
CA LYS A 14 11.47 -4.66 -4.29
C LYS A 14 9.95 -4.54 -4.29
N ILE A 15 9.46 -3.87 -3.26
CA ILE A 15 8.09 -3.50 -3.02
C ILE A 15 7.84 -2.37 -4.03
N SER A 16 7.45 -2.69 -5.27
CA SER A 16 6.93 -1.65 -6.17
C SER A 16 5.54 -1.26 -5.67
N CYS A 17 5.48 -0.55 -4.55
CA CYS A 17 4.22 -0.16 -3.97
C CYS A 17 4.01 1.31 -4.09
N THR A 18 2.83 1.59 -4.60
CA THR A 18 2.35 2.94 -4.78
C THR A 18 1.51 3.27 -3.56
N ILE A 19 1.86 4.41 -2.99
CA ILE A 19 1.09 5.04 -1.95
C ILE A 19 -0.04 5.78 -2.66
N VAL A 20 -1.26 5.70 -2.14
CA VAL A 20 -2.41 6.39 -2.72
C VAL A 20 -3.17 7.16 -1.65
N ARG A 21 -3.80 8.25 -2.09
CA ARG A 21 -4.78 8.98 -1.28
C ARG A 21 -6.16 8.41 -1.55
N VAL A 22 -6.83 8.01 -0.48
CA VAL A 22 -8.18 7.45 -0.50
C VAL A 22 -9.08 8.38 0.29
N ARG A 23 -10.22 8.74 -0.27
CA ARG A 23 -11.30 9.41 0.44
C ARG A 23 -12.26 8.37 0.94
N LEU A 24 -12.38 8.25 2.25
CA LEU A 24 -13.40 7.39 2.86
C LEU A 24 -14.78 7.96 2.59
N THR A 25 -15.77 7.08 2.61
CA THR A 25 -17.20 7.45 2.58
C THR A 25 -17.60 8.37 3.75
N SER A 26 -16.85 8.30 4.87
CA SER A 26 -16.98 9.20 6.01
C SER A 26 -16.43 10.62 5.75
N GLY A 27 -15.89 10.90 4.57
CA GLY A 27 -15.38 12.22 4.17
C GLY A 27 -13.90 12.46 4.53
N PHE A 28 -13.28 11.58 5.31
CA PHE A 28 -11.87 11.68 5.68
C PHE A 28 -10.95 11.21 4.56
N GLU A 29 -9.85 11.94 4.38
CA GLU A 29 -8.78 11.54 3.47
C GLU A 29 -7.71 10.78 4.24
N ILE A 30 -7.35 9.60 3.74
CA ILE A 30 -6.35 8.74 4.34
C ILE A 30 -5.31 8.34 3.29
N THR A 31 -4.10 8.10 3.78
CA THR A 31 -3.02 7.51 2.99
C THR A 31 -3.04 6.00 3.17
N ALA A 32 -3.17 5.27 2.07
CA ALA A 32 -3.22 3.81 2.08
C ALA A 32 -2.18 3.20 1.15
N TYR A 33 -1.72 2.01 1.53
CA TYR A 33 -0.76 1.22 0.78
C TYR A 33 -1.47 0.23 -0.14
N ILE A 34 -1.08 0.18 -1.41
CA ILE A 34 -1.51 -0.86 -2.35
C ILE A 34 -0.48 -1.98 -2.36
N PRO A 35 -0.83 -3.20 -1.90
CA PRO A 35 0.05 -4.35 -2.03
C PRO A 35 0.14 -4.81 -3.49
N GLY A 36 1.34 -5.23 -3.89
CA GLY A 36 1.62 -5.90 -5.16
C GLY A 36 2.13 -4.98 -6.29
N ILE A 37 2.89 -5.58 -7.20
CA ILE A 37 3.45 -4.93 -8.40
C ILE A 37 2.34 -4.76 -9.44
N GLY A 38 2.23 -3.58 -10.09
CA GLY A 38 1.30 -3.37 -11.20
C GLY A 38 -0.18 -3.36 -10.79
N HIS A 39 -0.61 -2.31 -10.11
CA HIS A 39 -2.01 -2.10 -9.77
C HIS A 39 -2.70 -1.29 -10.89
N ASN A 40 -3.75 -1.84 -11.50
CA ASN A 40 -4.56 -1.14 -12.52
C ASN A 40 -5.71 -0.37 -11.87
N LEU A 41 -5.46 0.29 -10.74
CA LEU A 41 -6.50 1.07 -10.07
C LEU A 41 -6.58 2.45 -10.73
N GLN A 42 -7.77 2.75 -11.23
CA GLN A 42 -8.10 4.04 -11.81
C GLN A 42 -8.48 5.03 -10.71
N GLU A 43 -8.38 6.32 -11.03
CA GLU A 43 -8.95 7.38 -10.21
C GLU A 43 -10.47 7.16 -10.10
N HIS A 44 -11.03 7.43 -8.92
CA HIS A 44 -12.42 7.14 -8.55
C HIS A 44 -12.81 5.66 -8.43
N SER A 45 -11.85 4.73 -8.49
CA SER A 45 -12.16 3.33 -8.18
C SER A 45 -12.54 3.18 -6.71
N VAL A 46 -13.62 2.45 -6.44
CA VAL A 46 -14.04 2.07 -5.08
C VAL A 46 -13.10 0.98 -4.58
N VAL A 47 -12.50 1.24 -3.44
CA VAL A 47 -11.56 0.33 -2.79
C VAL A 47 -11.97 0.04 -1.36
N LEU A 48 -11.53 -1.13 -0.93
CA LEU A 48 -11.69 -1.62 0.41
C LEU A 48 -10.41 -1.38 1.19
N VAL A 49 -10.54 -0.84 2.40
CA VAL A 49 -9.42 -0.48 3.25
C VAL A 49 -9.51 -1.22 4.58
N LYS A 50 -8.39 -1.81 5.00
CA LYS A 50 -8.21 -2.37 6.34
C LYS A 50 -7.19 -1.57 7.13
N GLY A 51 -7.39 -1.46 8.44
CA GLY A 51 -6.38 -0.99 9.37
C GLY A 51 -5.25 -2.01 9.50
N GLY A 52 -4.00 -1.58 9.36
CA GLY A 52 -2.85 -2.47 9.46
C GLY A 52 -1.54 -1.70 9.34
N ARG A 53 -0.57 -2.02 10.21
CA ARG A 53 0.77 -1.43 10.16
C ARG A 53 1.60 -2.16 9.10
N VAL A 54 2.04 -1.43 8.08
CA VAL A 54 3.06 -1.93 7.15
C VAL A 54 4.41 -1.71 7.81
N LYS A 55 5.25 -2.75 7.90
CA LYS A 55 6.53 -2.69 8.61
C LYS A 55 7.50 -1.67 7.99
N ASP A 56 7.38 -1.43 6.68
CA ASP A 56 8.37 -0.69 5.91
C ASP A 56 7.94 0.74 5.56
N LEU A 57 6.70 1.14 5.87
CA LEU A 57 6.16 2.46 5.53
C LEU A 57 5.78 3.25 6.78
N THR A 58 6.66 4.17 7.16
CA THR A 58 6.40 5.13 8.23
C THR A 58 5.27 6.09 7.83
N GLY A 59 4.20 6.15 8.61
CA GLY A 59 3.05 7.04 8.39
C GLY A 59 1.88 6.42 7.63
N VAL A 60 2.04 5.23 7.03
CA VAL A 60 0.94 4.50 6.40
C VAL A 60 0.34 3.49 7.36
N ARG A 61 -0.88 3.76 7.81
CA ARG A 61 -1.61 2.94 8.80
C ARG A 61 -2.70 2.07 8.18
N TYR A 62 -2.89 2.18 6.87
CA TYR A 62 -3.98 1.57 6.15
C TYR A 62 -3.47 0.80 4.94
N ILE A 63 -4.05 -0.38 4.72
CA ILE A 63 -3.71 -1.26 3.61
C ILE A 63 -4.97 -1.44 2.76
N ILE A 64 -4.83 -1.25 1.45
CA ILE A 64 -5.89 -1.54 0.49
C ILE A 64 -5.95 -3.06 0.30
N VAL A 65 -7.17 -3.59 0.36
CA VAL A 65 -7.42 -5.02 0.20
C VAL A 65 -8.07 -5.27 -1.15
N ARG A 66 -7.58 -6.27 -1.88
CA ARG A 66 -8.19 -6.74 -3.13
C ARG A 66 -9.03 -7.99 -2.84
N GLY A 67 -10.26 -8.03 -3.33
CA GLY A 67 -11.07 -9.26 -3.42
C GLY A 67 -11.56 -9.87 -2.09
N THR A 68 -11.67 -9.10 -1.00
CA THR A 68 -12.11 -9.62 0.31
C THR A 68 -13.50 -9.12 0.70
N LEU A 69 -14.33 -10.01 1.25
CA LEU A 69 -15.66 -9.69 1.82
C LEU A 69 -15.59 -8.88 3.13
N TYR A 70 -14.45 -8.88 3.81
CA TYR A 70 -14.29 -8.24 5.11
C TYR A 70 -13.24 -7.14 5.05
N ALA A 71 -13.69 -5.92 4.74
CA ALA A 71 -12.91 -4.72 4.90
C ALA A 71 -13.65 -3.74 5.82
N THR A 72 -12.89 -3.08 6.69
CA THR A 72 -13.45 -2.23 7.73
C THR A 72 -14.02 -0.93 7.17
N TYR A 73 -13.45 -0.43 6.06
CA TYR A 73 -13.87 0.84 5.46
C TYR A 73 -13.95 0.76 3.93
N HIS A 74 -14.95 1.46 3.38
CA HIS A 74 -15.09 1.72 1.95
C HIS A 74 -14.58 3.12 1.63
N GLY A 75 -13.78 3.24 0.58
CA GLY A 75 -13.25 4.53 0.12
C GLY A 75 -13.08 4.59 -1.39
N LEU A 76 -12.94 5.80 -1.90
CA LEU A 76 -12.68 6.11 -3.30
C LEU A 76 -11.22 6.55 -3.44
N ILE A 77 -10.52 6.06 -4.44
CA ILE A 77 -9.19 6.60 -4.76
C ILE A 77 -9.36 8.00 -5.34
N LEU A 78 -8.68 8.98 -4.74
CA LEU A 78 -8.65 10.34 -5.27
C LEU A 78 -7.65 10.46 -6.42
N TYR A 79 -6.42 10.04 -6.19
CA TYR A 79 -5.37 9.98 -7.21
C TYR A 79 -4.24 9.07 -6.73
N PRO A 80 -3.58 8.33 -7.64
CA PRO A 80 -2.33 7.66 -7.31
C PRO A 80 -1.24 8.71 -7.10
N LEU A 81 -0.49 8.64 -5.98
CA LEU A 81 0.75 9.42 -5.84
C LEU A 81 1.81 8.75 -6.72
N LYS A 82 1.70 8.95 -8.03
CA LYS A 82 2.69 8.49 -9.00
C LYS A 82 3.90 9.40 -8.80
N ALA A 83 4.95 8.89 -8.15
CA ALA A 83 6.27 9.50 -8.25
C ALA A 83 6.64 9.45 -9.74
N ARG A 84 6.34 10.53 -10.45
CA ARG A 84 6.72 10.71 -11.84
C ARG A 84 8.21 11.01 -11.86
N LEU A 85 9.02 9.96 -11.82
CA LEU A 85 10.39 10.00 -12.30
C LEU A 85 10.39 9.41 -13.71
N ASN A 86 10.93 10.20 -14.64
CA ASN A 86 11.26 9.92 -16.04
C ASN A 86 10.23 10.33 -17.09
N SER A 87 10.30 11.61 -17.46
CA SER A 87 10.75 12.05 -18.80
C SER A 87 11.39 13.41 -18.67
#